data_AF-A0A846SMU7-F1
#
_entry.id   AF-A0A846SMU7-F1
#
_cell.length_a   1.000
_cell.length_b   1.000
_cell.length_c   1.000
_cell.angle_alpha   90.00
_cell.angle_beta   90.00
_cell.angle_gamma   90.00
#
_symmetry.space_group_name_H-M   'P 1'
#
loop_
_entity.id
_entity.type
_entity.pdbx_description
1 polymer ?
#
loop_
_entity_poly.entity_id
_entity_poly.type
_entity_poly.pdbx_seq_one_letter_code
_entity_poly.pdbx_strand_id
1 'polypeptide(L)'
;MIPTYNESKNIVNLVPLLDAQLRKTRHPYEIVVVDDNSPDGTWKVARILAKSYPIRLILRKNEKGLATAVIAGFKKAKRRLRRCDRRGLKSPARDDSQARSRT
;
A
#
# COMPACT_ATOMS: atom_id res chain seq x y z
N MET A 1 -3.44 0.46 -2.92
CA MET A 1 -2.19 -0.15 -3.43
C MET A 1 -2.14 0.06 -4.93
N ILE A 2 -0.95 0.12 -5.52
CA ILE A 2 -0.72 0.45 -6.93
C ILE A 2 0.21 -0.60 -7.54
N PRO A 3 -0.28 -1.53 -8.37
CA PRO A 3 0.58 -2.36 -9.20
C PRO A 3 1.15 -1.53 -10.36
N THR A 4 2.44 -1.66 -10.65
CA THR A 4 3.15 -0.86 -11.66
C THR A 4 4.00 -1.72 -12.59
N TYR A 5 3.98 -1.36 -13.88
CA TYR A 5 4.91 -1.85 -14.89
C TYR A 5 5.09 -0.78 -15.98
N ASN A 6 6.30 -0.24 -16.16
CA ASN A 6 6.58 0.88 -17.06
C ASN A 6 5.77 2.18 -16.77
N GLU A 7 5.66 2.54 -15.49
CA GLU A 7 4.83 3.64 -14.98
C GLU A 7 5.67 4.74 -14.29
N SER A 8 6.97 4.84 -14.60
CA SER A 8 7.91 5.76 -13.94
C SER A 8 7.48 7.23 -13.97
N LYS A 9 6.89 7.69 -15.08
CA LYS A 9 6.39 9.06 -15.21
C LYS A 9 5.10 9.29 -14.42
N ASN A 10 4.24 8.29 -14.40
CA ASN A 10 2.93 8.38 -13.77
C ASN A 10 3.04 8.38 -12.24
N ILE A 11 3.92 7.54 -11.68
CA ILE A 11 4.08 7.42 -10.22
C ILE A 11 4.56 8.73 -9.57
N VAL A 12 5.36 9.53 -10.28
CA VAL A 12 5.84 10.84 -9.81
C VAL A 12 4.69 11.81 -9.57
N ASN A 13 3.66 11.76 -10.40
CA ASN A 13 2.50 12.65 -10.30
C ASN A 13 1.40 12.07 -9.41
N LEU A 14 1.18 10.76 -9.47
CA LEU A 14 0.10 10.10 -8.75
C LEU A 14 0.33 10.08 -7.23
N VAL A 15 1.57 9.84 -6.78
CA VAL A 15 1.90 9.74 -5.36
C VAL A 15 1.57 11.04 -4.60
N PRO A 16 2.04 12.23 -5.03
CA PRO A 16 1.71 13.49 -4.34
C PRO A 16 0.20 13.75 -4.28
N LEU A 17 -0.54 13.44 -5.35
CA LEU A 17 -1.99 13.62 -5.39
C LEU A 17 -2.70 12.70 -4.39
N LEU A 18 -2.32 11.42 -4.33
CA LEU A 18 -2.86 10.48 -3.35
C LEU A 18 -2.53 10.91 -1.93
N ASP A 19 -1.29 11.31 -1.68
CA ASP A 19 -0.84 11.80 -0.37
C ASP A 19 -1.66 13.01 0.09
N ALA A 20 -1.84 14.01 -0.78
CA ALA A 20 -2.64 15.20 -0.48
C ALA A 20 -4.10 14.88 -0.13
N GLN A 21 -4.71 13.90 -0.79
CA GLN A 21 -6.09 13.48 -0.48
C GLN A 21 -6.17 12.63 0.78
N LEU A 22 -5.22 11.69 0.97
CA LEU A 22 -5.24 10.78 2.11
C LEU A 22 -4.94 11.51 3.43
N ARG A 23 -4.08 12.54 3.43
CA ARG A 23 -3.87 13.39 4.62
C ARG A 23 -5.15 14.04 5.14
N LYS A 24 -6.07 14.44 4.25
CA LYS A 24 -7.34 15.06 4.64
C LYS A 24 -8.23 14.14 5.46
N THR A 25 -8.10 12.82 5.28
CA THR A 25 -8.90 11.83 6.01
C THR A 25 -8.52 11.71 7.49
N ARG A 26 -7.37 12.27 7.91
CA ARG A 26 -6.79 12.14 9.26
C ARG A 26 -6.64 10.68 9.74
N HIS A 27 -6.68 9.72 8.84
CA HIS A 27 -6.42 8.32 9.12
C HIS A 27 -4.98 7.95 8.73
N PRO A 28 -4.28 7.12 9.52
CA PRO A 28 -2.97 6.62 9.11
C PRO A 28 -3.09 5.79 7.82
N TYR A 29 -2.31 6.14 6.79
CA TYR A 29 -2.28 5.44 5.50
C TYR A 29 -0.86 5.03 5.10
N GLU A 30 -0.77 4.03 4.24
CA GLU A 30 0.45 3.64 3.53
C GLU A 30 0.10 3.50 2.04
N ILE A 31 1.01 3.92 1.16
CA ILE A 31 0.89 3.72 -0.28
C ILE A 31 1.75 2.51 -0.65
N VAL A 32 1.11 1.35 -0.85
CA VAL A 32 1.82 0.14 -1.28
C VAL A 32 1.96 0.16 -2.80
N VAL A 33 3.21 0.19 -3.28
CA VAL A 33 3.58 0.12 -4.71
C VAL A 33 4.14 -1.27 -4.97
N VAL A 34 3.61 -1.98 -5.96
CA VAL A 34 4.06 -3.32 -6.35
C VAL A 34 4.58 -3.26 -7.77
N ASP A 35 5.88 -3.44 -7.96
CA ASP A 35 6.54 -3.31 -9.28
C ASP A 35 7.05 -4.67 -9.77
N ASP A 36 6.73 -5.02 -11.03
CA ASP A 36 7.13 -6.28 -11.67
C ASP A 36 8.46 -6.15 -12.42
N ASN A 37 9.47 -5.58 -11.74
CA ASN A 37 10.81 -5.31 -12.26
C ASN A 37 10.78 -4.51 -13.57
N SER A 38 10.16 -3.34 -13.52
CA SER A 38 10.01 -2.47 -14.67
C SER A 38 11.37 -2.09 -15.26
N PRO A 39 11.59 -2.31 -16.58
CA PRO A 39 12.84 -1.95 -17.25
C PRO A 39 13.09 -0.43 -17.29
N ASP A 40 12.02 0.37 -17.24
CA ASP A 40 12.10 1.84 -17.20
C ASP A 40 12.58 2.41 -15.85
N GLY A 41 12.80 1.55 -14.84
CA GLY A 41 13.22 1.97 -13.51
C GLY A 41 12.10 2.55 -12.65
N THR A 42 10.82 2.24 -12.92
CA THR A 42 9.67 2.62 -12.06
C THR A 42 9.93 2.35 -10.58
N TRP A 43 10.48 1.20 -10.23
CA TRP A 43 10.85 0.85 -8.86
C TRP A 43 11.92 1.79 -8.25
N LYS A 44 12.86 2.31 -9.05
CA LYS A 44 13.87 3.28 -8.58
C LYS A 44 13.19 4.59 -8.21
N VAL A 45 12.27 5.06 -9.07
CA VAL A 45 11.47 6.26 -8.82
C VAL A 45 10.63 6.09 -7.56
N ALA A 46 9.91 4.96 -7.43
CA ALA A 46 9.15 4.63 -6.23
C ALA A 46 10.02 4.64 -4.96
N ARG A 47 11.25 4.13 -5.05
CA ARG A 47 12.21 4.12 -3.93
C ARG A 47 12.69 5.51 -3.54
N ILE A 48 12.84 6.43 -4.51
CA ILE A 48 13.18 7.83 -4.25
C ILE A 48 11.99 8.52 -3.57
N LEU A 49 10.77 8.36 -4.09
CA LEU A 49 9.55 8.93 -3.52
C LEU A 49 9.28 8.44 -2.10
N ALA A 50 9.66 7.20 -1.77
CA ALA A 50 9.53 6.64 -0.42
C ALA A 50 10.34 7.40 0.65
N LYS A 51 11.27 8.28 0.27
CA LYS A 51 11.96 9.17 1.22
C LYS A 51 11.07 10.31 1.73
N SER A 52 10.08 10.72 0.94
CA SER A 52 9.23 11.89 1.23
C SER A 52 7.77 11.51 1.52
N TYR A 53 7.34 10.34 1.05
CA TYR A 53 5.96 9.85 1.15
C TYR A 53 5.90 8.51 1.89
N PRO A 54 4.78 8.16 2.53
CA PRO A 54 4.61 6.89 3.24
C PRO A 54 4.40 5.72 2.27
N ILE A 55 5.37 5.51 1.37
CA ILE A 55 5.37 4.46 0.36
C ILE A 55 6.04 3.21 0.91
N ARG A 56 5.44 2.08 0.60
CA ARG A 56 6.08 0.78 0.71
C ARG A 56 6.21 0.13 -0.66
N LEU A 57 7.44 -0.03 -1.13
CA LEU A 57 7.75 -0.68 -2.39
C LEU A 57 7.88 -2.20 -2.21
N ILE A 58 7.23 -2.95 -3.09
CA ILE A 58 7.34 -4.40 -3.24
C ILE A 58 7.83 -4.66 -4.66
N LEU A 59 9.11 -4.98 -4.80
CA LEU A 59 9.70 -5.35 -6.09
C LEU A 59 9.60 -6.86 -6.30
N ARG A 60 8.97 -7.28 -7.40
CA ARG A 60 8.81 -8.68 -7.84
C ARG A 60 9.72 -8.90 -9.05
N LYS A 61 10.74 -9.75 -8.90
CA LYS A 61 11.75 -9.98 -9.95
C LYS A 61 11.41 -11.13 -10.89
N ASN A 62 10.73 -12.17 -10.38
CA ASN A 62 10.50 -13.43 -11.09
C ASN A 62 9.03 -13.70 -11.39
N GLU A 63 8.16 -12.73 -11.14
CA GLU A 63 6.73 -12.85 -11.34
C GLU A 63 6.24 -11.66 -12.13
N LYS A 64 5.31 -11.89 -13.07
CA LYS A 64 4.65 -10.84 -13.84
C LYS A 64 3.15 -11.06 -13.82
N GLY A 65 2.40 -9.97 -13.80
CA GLY A 65 0.97 -9.99 -14.04
C GLY A 65 0.20 -9.18 -13.00
N LEU A 66 -0.81 -8.47 -13.48
CA LEU A 66 -1.61 -7.55 -12.68
C LEU A 66 -2.31 -8.27 -11.51
N ALA A 67 -3.00 -9.38 -11.78
CA ALA A 67 -3.74 -10.11 -10.74
C ALA A 67 -2.82 -10.61 -9.61
N THR A 68 -1.64 -11.13 -9.97
CA THR A 68 -0.67 -11.62 -8.99
C THR A 68 0.01 -10.47 -8.23
N ALA A 69 0.23 -9.32 -8.89
CA ALA A 69 0.72 -8.10 -8.24
C ALA A 69 -0.27 -7.58 -7.20
N VAL A 70 -1.55 -7.57 -7.56
CA VAL A 70 -2.67 -7.20 -6.69
C VAL A 70 -2.69 -8.10 -5.45
N ILE A 71 -2.68 -9.42 -5.65
CA ILE A 71 -2.68 -10.40 -4.55
C ILE A 71 -1.44 -10.23 -3.65
N ALA A 72 -0.25 -10.08 -4.24
CA ALA A 72 0.99 -9.89 -3.51
C ALA A 72 0.97 -8.59 -2.69
N GLY A 73 0.43 -7.51 -3.26
CA GLY A 73 0.25 -6.22 -2.60
C GLY A 73 -0.66 -6.33 -1.38
N PHE A 74 -1.83 -6.96 -1.53
CA PHE A 74 -2.76 -7.17 -0.41
C PHE A 74 -2.18 -8.05 0.68
N LYS A 75 -1.50 -9.15 0.34
CA LYS A 75 -0.88 -10.05 1.33
C LYS A 75 0.22 -9.36 2.14
N LYS A 76 0.95 -8.42 1.53
CA LYS A 76 2.09 -7.73 2.16
C LYS A 76 1.71 -6.42 2.84
N ALA A 77 0.55 -5.84 2.54
CA ALA A 77 0.03 -4.66 3.23
C ALA A 77 -0.08 -4.95 4.73
N LYS A 78 0.51 -4.09 5.57
CA LYS A 78 0.62 -4.34 7.01
C LYS A 78 -0.53 -3.70 7.79
N ARG A 79 -1.30 -2.79 7.18
CA ARG A 79 -2.44 -2.16 7.84
C ARG A 79 -3.72 -2.98 7.69
N ARG A 80 -4.44 -3.08 8.81
CA ARG A 80 -5.70 -3.83 8.98
C ARG A 80 -6.70 -3.40 7.91
N LEU A 81 -7.00 -4.32 6.99
CA LEU A 81 -8.04 -4.12 5.99
C LEU A 81 -9.36 -3.90 6.73
N ARG A 82 -9.91 -2.69 6.68
CA ARG A 82 -11.26 -2.44 7.20
C ARG A 82 -12.23 -3.03 6.19
N ARG A 83 -12.99 -4.04 6.59
CA ARG A 83 -14.09 -4.57 5.78
C ARG A 83 -15.07 -3.43 5.51
N CYS A 84 -15.34 -3.16 4.25
CA CYS A 84 -16.46 -2.31 3.85
C CYS A 84 -17.68 -3.24 3.70
N ASP A 85 -18.55 -3.29 4.70
CA ASP A 85 -19.89 -3.89 4.58
C ASP A 85 -20.84 -2.83 4.00
N ARG A 86 -21.93 -3.23 3.31
CA ARG A 86 -22.98 -2.33 2.77
C ARG A 86 -23.61 -1.42 3.84
N ARG A 87 -23.32 -1.66 5.12
CA ARG A 87 -23.77 -0.88 6.30
C ARG A 87 -22.70 0.06 6.88
N GLY A 88 -21.65 0.38 6.11
CA GLY A 88 -20.59 1.32 6.49
C GLY A 88 -19.34 0.65 7.08
N LEU A 89 -18.26 1.44 7.20
CA LEU A 89 -16.94 1.03 7.68
C LEU A 89 -17.01 0.57 9.14
N LYS A 90 -17.06 -0.75 9.38
CA LYS A 90 -16.88 -1.30 10.72
C LYS A 90 -15.43 -1.69 10.95
N SER A 91 -14.83 -1.16 12.01
CA SER A 91 -13.63 -1.75 12.63
C SER A 91 -13.98 -3.17 13.08
N PRO A 92 -13.17 -4.20 12.81
CA PRO A 92 -13.38 -5.45 13.50
C PRO A 92 -13.09 -5.20 15.00
N ALA A 93 -13.98 -5.67 15.87
CA ALA A 93 -13.89 -5.52 17.31
C ALA A 93 -12.51 -5.97 17.80
N ARG A 94 -11.99 -5.31 18.84
CA ARG A 94 -10.90 -5.87 19.63
C ARG A 94 -11.50 -7.00 20.44
N ASP A 95 -10.96 -8.20 20.29
CA ASP A 95 -11.15 -9.22 21.30
C ASP A 95 -10.10 -8.93 22.38
N ASP A 96 -10.46 -8.06 23.33
CA ASP A 96 -9.61 -7.68 24.47
C ASP A 96 -9.69 -8.76 25.57
N SER A 97 -9.54 -10.04 25.20
CA SER A 97 -9.56 -11.18 26.12
C SER A 97 -8.17 -11.66 26.57
N GLN A 98 -7.09 -10.96 26.21
CA GLN A 98 -5.74 -11.25 26.70
C GLN A 98 -4.96 -9.99 27.10
N ALA A 99 -5.44 -9.27 28.11
CA ALA A 99 -4.66 -8.21 28.76
C ALA A 99 -5.02 -8.02 30.24
N ARG A 100 -5.16 -9.11 31.01
CA ARG A 100 -5.18 -9.09 32.48
C ARG A 100 -4.60 -10.37 33.08
N SER A 101 -3.29 -10.53 32.99
CA SER A 101 -2.52 -11.41 33.89
C SER A 101 -1.02 -11.27 33.62
N ARG A 102 -0.38 -10.32 34.31
CA ARG A 102 1.02 -10.36 34.74
C ARG A 102 1.30 -9.12 35.58
N THR A 103 1.27 -9.36 36.90
CA THR A 103 1.92 -8.65 38.03
C THR A 103 1.78 -7.14 38.11
#